data_AF-A0A970VZ38-F1
#
_entry.id   AF-A0A970VZ38-F1
#
_cell.length_a   1.000
_cell.length_b   1.000
_cell.length_c   1.000
_cell.angle_alpha   90.00
_cell.angle_beta   90.00
_cell.angle_gamma   90.00
#
_symmetry.space_group_name_H-M   'P 1'
#
loop_
_entity.id
_entity.type
_entity.pdbx_description
1 polymer ?
#
loop_
_entity_poly.entity_id
_entity_poly.type
_entity_poly.pdbx_seq_one_letter_code
_entity_poly.pdbx_strand_id
1 'polypeptide(L)' 'FPIMAFVAMGMEHSIANMFFIPLGMFQGANVTIGQFLWNNLVPVTLGNIVGGSLLVGGIYYWVYGREEKKA' A
#
# COMPACT_ATOMS: atom_id res chain seq x y z
N PHE A 1 -12.84 -12.19 -1.14
CA PHE A 1 -12.54 -11.92 -2.56
C PHE A 1 -11.64 -10.70 -2.80
N PRO A 2 -11.83 -9.51 -2.18
CA PRO A 2 -11.09 -8.30 -2.60
C PRO A 2 -9.57 -8.41 -2.40
N ILE A 3 -9.12 -9.07 -1.34
CA ILE A 3 -7.68 -9.32 -1.09
C ILE A 3 -7.08 -10.24 -2.15
N MET A 4 -7.80 -11.30 -2.57
CA MET A 4 -7.32 -12.19 -3.63
C MET A 4 -7.21 -11.47 -4.97
N ALA A 5 -8.18 -10.63 -5.29
CA ALA A 5 -8.12 -9.78 -6.49
C ALA A 5 -6.91 -8.83 -6.42
N PHE A 6 -6.68 -8.19 -5.27
CA PHE A 6 -5.50 -7.33 -5.05
C PHE A 6 -4.19 -8.05 -5.37
N VAL A 7 -4.02 -9.25 -4.82
CA VAL A 7 -2.81 -10.06 -5.02
C VAL A 7 -2.71 -10.57 -6.46
N ALA A 8 -3.81 -11.07 -7.04
CA ALA A 8 -3.83 -11.60 -8.40
C ALA A 8 -3.53 -10.53 -9.47
N MET A 9 -3.90 -9.27 -9.21
CA MET A 9 -3.54 -8.14 -10.07
C MET A 9 -2.08 -7.68 -9.91
N GLY A 10 -1.32 -8.28 -8.99
CA GLY A 10 0.08 -7.91 -8.73
C GLY A 10 0.25 -6.55 -8.04
N MET A 11 -0.77 -6.09 -7.30
CA MET A 11 -0.65 -4.83 -6.55
C MET A 11 0.23 -4.99 -5.32
N GLU A 12 0.91 -3.92 -4.93
CA GLU A 12 1.91 -3.96 -3.85
C GLU A 12 1.36 -3.41 -2.53
N HIS A 13 1.61 -4.14 -1.45
CA HIS A 13 1.24 -3.77 -0.09
C HIS A 13 2.49 -3.62 0.76
N SER A 14 2.74 -2.43 1.29
CA SER A 14 4.00 -2.11 1.99
C SER A 14 4.32 -3.09 3.11
N ILE A 15 3.34 -3.47 3.94
CA ILE A 15 3.53 -4.42 5.04
C ILE A 15 3.79 -5.84 4.55
N ALA A 16 3.20 -6.23 3.42
CA ALA A 16 3.48 -7.56 2.84
C ALA A 16 4.92 -7.60 2.33
N ASN A 17 5.37 -6.51 1.69
CA ASN A 17 6.73 -6.38 1.17
C ASN A 17 7.78 -6.34 2.29
N MET A 18 7.45 -5.76 3.47
CA MET A 18 8.29 -5.83 4.67
C MET A 18 8.54 -7.27 5.17
N PHE A 19 7.68 -8.23 4.82
CA PHE A 19 7.87 -9.65 5.13
C PHE A 19 8.53 -10.40 3.97
N PHE A 20 7.96 -10.32 2.77
CA PHE A 20 8.38 -11.14 1.64
C PHE A 20 9.78 -10.80 1.10
N ILE A 21 10.14 -9.52 1.05
CA ILE A 21 11.45 -9.12 0.49
C ILE A 21 12.60 -9.54 1.44
N PRO A 22 12.55 -9.28 2.76
CA PRO A 22 13.56 -9.81 3.67
C PRO A 22 13.61 -11.34 3.70
N LEU A 23 12.45 -12.02 3.63
CA LEU A 23 12.42 -13.48 3.49
C LEU A 23 13.15 -13.94 2.23
N GLY A 24 12.93 -13.26 1.10
CA GLY A 24 13.66 -13.52 -0.15
C GLY A 24 15.17 -13.32 -0.01
N MET A 25 15.60 -12.24 0.67
CA MET A 25 17.02 -11.99 0.96
C MET A 25 17.62 -13.12 1.80
N PHE A 26 16.92 -13.60 2.83
CA PHE A 26 17.36 -14.75 3.63
C PHE A 26 17.47 -16.04 2.82
N GLN A 27 16.63 -16.20 1.79
CA GLN A 27 16.67 -17.34 0.88
C GLN A 27 17.66 -17.15 -0.30
N GLY A 28 18.47 -16.08 -0.28
CA GLY A 28 19.53 -15.86 -1.27
C GLY A 28 19.16 -14.98 -2.46
N ALA A 29 18.04 -14.24 -2.41
CA ALA A 29 17.72 -13.27 -3.44
C ALA A 29 18.76 -12.13 -3.45
N ASN A 30 19.25 -11.77 -4.65
CA ASN A 30 20.20 -10.68 -4.84
C ASN A 30 19.49 -9.31 -4.83
N VAL A 31 18.94 -8.95 -3.67
CA VAL A 31 18.32 -7.65 -3.42
C VAL A 31 19.08 -6.97 -2.28
N THR A 32 19.52 -5.75 -2.51
CA THR A 32 20.18 -4.95 -1.48
C THR A 32 19.15 -4.22 -0.61
N ILE A 33 19.53 -3.87 0.63
CA ILE A 33 18.68 -3.04 1.51
C ILE A 33 18.34 -1.70 0.84
N GLY A 34 19.29 -1.11 0.09
CA GLY A 34 19.05 0.13 -0.65
C GLY A 34 17.96 -0.02 -1.72
N GLN A 35 17.99 -1.12 -2.49
CA GLN A 35 16.94 -1.42 -3.47
C GLN A 35 15.59 -1.68 -2.81
N PHE A 36 15.57 -2.41 -1.68
CA PHE A 36 14.35 -2.64 -0.92
C PHE A 36 13.72 -1.33 -0.44
N LEU A 37 14.51 -0.39 0.10
CA LEU A 37 13.97 0.86 0.63
C LEU A 37 13.53 1.81 -0.49
N TRP A 38 14.42 2.11 -1.44
CA TRP A 38 14.21 3.18 -2.41
C TRP A 38 13.37 2.76 -3.62
N ASN A 39 13.47 1.50 -4.06
CA ASN A 39 12.75 1.04 -5.24
C ASN A 39 11.43 0.33 -4.89
N ASN A 40 11.19 0.03 -3.62
CA ASN A 40 9.99 -0.68 -3.20
C ASN A 40 9.30 -0.02 -1.99
N LEU A 41 9.92 0.00 -0.82
CA LEU A 41 9.19 0.34 0.41
C LEU A 41 8.67 1.79 0.42
N VAL A 42 9.51 2.75 0.04
CA VAL A 42 9.12 4.17 -0.06
C VAL A 42 8.00 4.40 -1.10
N PRO A 43 8.16 4.00 -2.38
CA PRO A 43 7.13 4.24 -3.38
C PRO A 43 5.82 3.48 -3.08
N VAL A 44 5.89 2.23 -2.61
CA VAL A 44 4.69 1.44 -2.27
C VAL A 44 3.95 2.04 -1.09
N THR A 45 4.66 2.50 -0.06
CA THR A 45 4.03 3.14 1.10
C THR A 45 3.32 4.43 0.71
N LEU A 46 3.97 5.27 -0.12
CA LEU A 46 3.34 6.48 -0.65
C LEU A 46 2.10 6.14 -1.50
N GLY A 47 2.20 5.15 -2.38
CA GLY A 47 1.08 4.68 -3.19
C GLY A 47 -0.09 4.15 -2.36
N ASN A 48 0.20 3.39 -1.29
CA ASN A 48 -0.83 2.88 -0.37
C ASN A 48 -1.51 4.01 0.41
N ILE A 49 -0.75 5.01 0.89
CA ILE A 49 -1.32 6.19 1.57
C ILE A 49 -2.19 6.99 0.61
N VAL A 50 -1.70 7.29 -0.59
CA VAL A 50 -2.46 8.04 -1.61
C VAL A 50 -3.72 7.29 -2.01
N GLY A 51 -3.64 5.97 -2.26
CA GLY A 51 -4.78 5.14 -2.59
C GLY A 51 -5.84 5.12 -1.49
N GLY A 52 -5.43 4.92 -0.23
CA GLY A 52 -6.36 4.91 0.90
C GLY A 52 -6.97 6.29 1.19
N SER A 53 -6.15 7.34 1.17
CA SER A 53 -6.60 8.70 1.50
C SER A 53 -7.47 9.32 0.40
N LEU A 54 -7.13 9.17 -0.88
CA LEU A 54 -7.89 9.81 -1.97
C LEU A 54 -9.11 8.99 -2.40
N LEU A 55 -8.93 7.69 -2.64
CA LEU A 55 -10.01 6.86 -3.21
C LEU A 55 -11.01 6.41 -2.17
N VAL A 56 -10.59 6.17 -0.93
CA VAL A 56 -11.50 5.78 0.14
C VAL A 56 -11.83 7.01 0.99
N GLY A 57 -10.85 7.53 1.73
CA GLY A 57 -11.07 8.67 2.65
C GLY A 57 -11.71 9.89 1.97
N GLY A 58 -11.19 10.28 0.81
CA GLY A 58 -11.66 11.45 0.05
C GLY A 58 -13.09 11.27 -0.47
N ILE A 59 -13.41 10.09 -1.02
CA ILE A 59 -14.77 9.81 -1.51
C ILE A 59 -15.75 9.78 -0.34
N TYR A 60 -15.42 9.11 0.76
CA TYR A 60 -16.29 9.07 1.95
C TYR A 60 -16.51 10.47 2.54
N TYR A 61 -15.46 11.28 2.62
CA TYR A 61 -15.57 12.66 3.06
C TYR A 61 -16.45 13.50 2.13
N TRP A 62 -16.34 13.33 0.82
CA TRP A 62 -17.13 14.09 -0.15
C TRP A 62 -18.63 13.77 -0.09
N VAL A 63 -18.97 12.49 0.13
CA VAL A 63 -20.36 12.00 0.23
C VAL A 63 -20.96 12.32 1.60
N TYR A 64 -20.27 12.01 2.70
CA TYR A 64 -20.85 12.05 4.06
C TYR A 64 -20.36 13.22 4.92
N GLY A 65 -19.21 13.82 4.62
CA GLY A 65 -18.59 14.89 5.42
C GLY A 65 -19.32 16.24 5.40
N ARG A 66 -20.47 16.33 4.71
CA ARG A 66 -21.32 17.54 4.69
C ARG A 66 -22.48 17.49 5.69
N GLU A 67 -22.83 16.32 6.21
CA GLU A 67 -23.94 16.21 7.17
C GLU A 67 -23.56 16.69 8.57
N GLU A 68 -22.30 16.58 8.99
CA GLU A 68 -21.81 17.12 10.26
C GLU A 68 -21.91 18.66 10.38
N LYS A 69 -21.98 19.39 9.25
CA LYS A 69 -22.08 20.86 9.27
C LYS A 69 -23.51 21.41 9.41
N LYS A 70 -24.51 20.55 9.61
CA LYS A 70 -25.92 20.96 9.76
C LYS A 70 -26.45 20.97 11.20
N ALA A 71 -25.59 20.81 12.21
CA ALA A 71 -25.95 21.02 13.62
C ALA A 71 -25.70 22.48 14.05
#